data_AF-A0AA41C105-F1
#
_entry.id   AF-A0AA41C105-F1
#
_cell.length_a   1.000
_cell.length_b   1.000
_cell.length_c   1.000
_cell.angle_alpha   90.00
_cell.angle_beta   90.00
_cell.angle_gamma   90.00
#
_symmetry.space_group_name_H-M   'P 1'
#
loop_
_entity.id
_entity.type
_entity.pdbx_description
1 polymer ?
#
loop_
_entity_poly.entity_id
_entity_poly.type
_entity_poly.pdbx_seq_one_letter_code
_entity_poly.pdbx_strand_id
1 'polypeptide(L)'
;MSGDCPVSAFGKLITIYPNTVEDFVLIAKELYSKLKQYHGPYVLSDNAVYNSEVLYYRYGAIDRDDGNLIDYETNKVIKDNRMYFEVPSFVDDPLNYEDDSQSKIINNTVFPERIINTSSAGNTYLGKFQDRNVVIKEARNLVIGSKGYTLLAVLKNRGLEFLEWKYFPTPKILDPEKGAGRQAAYQLQIS
;
A
#
# COMPACT_ATOMS: atom_id res chain seq x y z
N MET A 1 -6.93 8.08 12.03
CA MET A 1 -7.49 6.73 12.25
C MET A 1 -6.69 5.98 13.32
N SER A 2 -7.29 4.99 14.00
CA SER A 2 -6.58 4.16 14.98
C SER A 2 -5.55 3.26 14.29
N GLY A 3 -4.35 3.16 14.87
CA GLY A 3 -3.31 2.22 14.42
C GLY A 3 -3.60 0.75 14.75
N ASP A 4 -4.61 0.46 15.57
CA ASP A 4 -4.94 -0.89 16.07
C ASP A 4 -5.89 -1.67 15.13
N CYS A 5 -5.96 -1.28 13.85
CA CYS A 5 -6.73 -1.95 12.80
C CYS A 5 -5.81 -2.84 11.94
N PRO A 6 -6.27 -4.00 11.43
CA PRO A 6 -5.52 -4.76 10.43
C PRO A 6 -5.11 -3.88 9.24
N VAL A 7 -3.88 -4.05 8.75
CA VAL A 7 -3.33 -3.28 7.61
C VAL A 7 -4.27 -3.33 6.40
N SER A 8 -4.86 -4.50 6.14
CA SER A 8 -5.78 -4.73 5.04
C SER A 8 -7.07 -3.90 5.08
N ALA A 9 -7.44 -3.36 6.24
CA ALA A 9 -8.64 -2.55 6.47
C ALA A 9 -8.33 -1.09 6.83
N PHE A 10 -7.04 -0.74 6.95
CA PHE A 10 -6.62 0.59 7.38
C PHE A 10 -6.85 1.63 6.28
N GLY A 11 -7.49 2.76 6.62
CA GLY A 11 -7.67 3.85 5.65
C GLY A 11 -8.78 3.59 4.63
N LYS A 12 -9.70 2.66 4.87
CA LYS A 12 -10.74 2.27 3.90
C LYS A 12 -12.12 2.58 4.45
N LEU A 13 -12.72 3.68 4.02
CA LEU A 13 -14.06 4.08 4.43
C LEU A 13 -15.14 3.56 3.47
N ILE A 14 -14.90 3.68 2.17
CA ILE A 14 -15.81 3.25 1.10
C ILE A 14 -15.03 2.34 0.15
N THR A 15 -15.62 1.21 -0.24
CA THR A 15 -15.10 0.35 -1.32
C THR A 15 -16.13 0.26 -2.44
N ILE A 16 -15.70 0.55 -3.67
CA ILE A 16 -16.51 0.43 -4.89
C ILE A 16 -15.93 -0.72 -5.71
N TYR A 17 -16.82 -1.56 -6.23
CA TYR A 17 -16.50 -2.70 -7.09
C TYR A 17 -17.06 -2.44 -8.49
N PRO A 18 -16.26 -1.91 -9.44
CA PRO A 18 -16.68 -1.71 -10.82
C PRO A 18 -16.90 -3.06 -11.52
N ASN A 19 -17.86 -3.11 -12.45
CA ASN A 19 -18.18 -4.33 -13.18
C ASN A 19 -17.20 -4.61 -14.33
N THR A 20 -16.61 -3.55 -14.90
CA THR A 20 -15.71 -3.62 -16.07
C THR A 20 -14.46 -2.76 -15.87
N VAL A 21 -13.44 -2.98 -16.73
CA VAL A 21 -12.23 -2.15 -16.75
C VAL A 21 -12.58 -0.71 -17.13
N GLU A 22 -13.49 -0.54 -18.09
CA GLU A 22 -13.97 0.74 -18.58
C GLU A 22 -14.70 1.51 -17.46
N ASP A 23 -15.58 0.83 -16.72
CA ASP A 23 -16.25 1.42 -15.55
C ASP A 23 -15.23 1.84 -14.50
N PHE A 24 -14.23 1.00 -14.22
CA PHE A 24 -13.17 1.34 -13.27
C PHE A 24 -12.44 2.62 -13.66
N VAL A 25 -11.98 2.73 -14.91
CA VAL A 25 -11.25 3.91 -15.39
C VAL A 25 -12.13 5.17 -15.34
N LEU A 26 -13.40 5.05 -15.73
CA LEU A 26 -14.35 6.17 -15.69
C LEU A 26 -14.60 6.64 -14.25
N ILE A 27 -14.95 5.73 -13.34
CA ILE A 27 -15.23 6.03 -11.93
C ILE A 27 -13.97 6.62 -11.28
N ALA A 28 -12.79 6.02 -11.51
CA ALA A 28 -11.53 6.51 -10.97
C ALA A 28 -11.24 7.96 -11.41
N LYS A 29 -11.45 8.28 -12.69
CA LYS A 29 -11.26 9.63 -13.24
C LYS A 29 -12.26 10.64 -12.65
N GLU A 30 -13.53 10.27 -12.56
CA GLU A 30 -14.56 11.16 -12.01
C GLU A 30 -14.34 11.44 -10.53
N LEU A 31 -14.07 10.40 -9.73
CA LEU A 31 -13.80 10.55 -8.31
C LEU A 31 -12.52 11.35 -8.06
N TYR A 32 -11.45 11.08 -8.82
CA TYR A 32 -10.22 11.85 -8.71
C TYR A 32 -10.46 13.36 -8.91
N SER A 33 -11.25 13.74 -9.92
CA SER A 33 -11.55 15.15 -10.19
C SER A 33 -12.21 15.87 -9.01
N LYS A 34 -13.02 15.15 -8.22
CA LYS A 34 -13.76 15.66 -7.06
C LYS A 34 -12.96 15.57 -5.77
N LEU A 35 -12.06 14.59 -5.66
CA LEU A 35 -11.42 14.24 -4.40
C LEU A 35 -9.94 14.65 -4.30
N LYS A 36 -9.28 15.03 -5.40
CA LYS A 36 -7.84 15.36 -5.46
C LYS A 36 -7.34 16.42 -4.47
N GLN A 37 -8.24 17.22 -3.89
CA GLN A 37 -7.93 18.30 -2.94
C GLN A 37 -7.93 17.85 -1.47
N TYR A 38 -8.42 16.65 -1.18
CA TYR A 38 -8.45 16.12 0.18
C TYR A 38 -7.17 15.34 0.47
N HIS A 39 -6.82 15.31 1.75
CA HIS A 39 -5.63 14.65 2.28
C HIS A 39 -6.06 13.55 3.24
N GLY A 40 -5.43 12.38 3.13
CA GLY A 40 -5.80 11.17 3.87
C GLY A 40 -4.60 10.36 4.32
N PRO A 41 -4.81 9.40 5.24
CA PRO A 41 -3.77 8.44 5.58
C PRO A 41 -3.41 7.59 4.37
N TYR A 42 -2.12 7.29 4.19
CA TYR A 42 -1.66 6.42 3.13
C TYR A 42 -2.15 4.97 3.32
N VAL A 43 -2.76 4.40 2.29
CA VAL A 43 -3.25 3.02 2.29
C VAL A 43 -2.16 2.09 1.71
N LEU A 44 -1.59 1.24 2.56
CA LEU A 44 -0.40 0.44 2.21
C LEU A 44 -0.66 -0.66 1.17
N SER A 45 -1.84 -1.28 1.24
CA SER A 45 -2.22 -2.43 0.42
C SER A 45 -2.71 -2.03 -0.98
N ASP A 46 -2.79 -0.73 -1.27
CA ASP A 46 -3.48 -0.19 -2.43
C ASP A 46 -2.59 0.88 -3.12
N ASN A 47 -2.82 1.09 -4.42
CA ASN A 47 -2.11 2.10 -5.19
C ASN A 47 -2.93 3.39 -5.31
N ALA A 48 -2.27 4.54 -5.35
CA ALA A 48 -2.94 5.83 -5.48
C ALA A 48 -3.44 6.05 -6.91
N VAL A 49 -4.71 6.43 -7.06
CA VAL A 49 -5.26 6.86 -8.36
C VAL A 49 -4.71 8.25 -8.69
N TYR A 50 -3.91 8.36 -9.76
CA TYR A 50 -3.32 9.62 -10.24
C TYR A 50 -2.64 10.47 -9.15
N ASN A 51 -1.92 9.83 -8.22
CA ASN A 51 -1.29 10.48 -7.06
C ASN A 51 -2.26 11.11 -6.05
N SER A 52 -3.51 10.65 -6.00
CA SER A 52 -4.44 11.05 -4.94
C SER A 52 -3.97 10.57 -3.56
N GLU A 53 -4.22 11.39 -2.54
CA GLU A 53 -3.97 11.01 -1.14
C GLU A 53 -5.15 10.30 -0.49
N VAL A 54 -6.32 10.29 -1.14
CA VAL A 54 -7.57 9.75 -0.58
C VAL A 54 -8.26 8.72 -1.47
N LEU A 55 -7.86 8.59 -2.73
CA LEU A 55 -8.44 7.66 -3.69
C LEU A 55 -7.41 6.62 -4.10
N TYR A 56 -7.68 5.37 -3.72
CA TYR A 56 -6.79 4.25 -3.92
C TYR A 56 -7.49 3.14 -4.70
N TYR A 57 -6.71 2.23 -5.27
CA TYR A 57 -7.23 1.01 -5.87
C TYR A 57 -6.33 -0.19 -5.61
N ARG A 58 -6.93 -1.38 -5.59
CA ARG A 58 -6.21 -2.65 -5.59
C ARG A 58 -6.96 -3.71 -6.38
N TYR A 59 -6.27 -4.80 -6.63
CA TYR A 59 -6.85 -6.04 -7.13
C TYR A 59 -7.21 -6.93 -5.95
N GLY A 60 -8.43 -7.47 -5.93
CA GLY A 60 -8.89 -8.31 -4.83
C GLY A 60 -9.99 -9.27 -5.22
N ALA A 61 -10.13 -10.36 -4.46
CA ALA A 61 -11.21 -11.33 -4.67
C ALA A 61 -12.53 -10.75 -4.16
N ILE A 62 -13.61 -10.94 -4.92
CA ILE A 62 -15.00 -10.64 -4.53
C ILE A 62 -15.72 -11.97 -4.34
N ASP A 63 -16.45 -12.12 -3.23
CA ASP A 63 -17.32 -13.28 -2.94
C ASP A 63 -16.64 -14.65 -3.00
N ARG A 64 -15.33 -14.70 -2.70
CA ARG A 64 -14.59 -15.96 -2.57
C ARG A 64 -13.96 -16.10 -1.19
N ASP A 65 -14.34 -17.17 -0.51
CA ASP A 65 -13.79 -17.54 0.81
C ASP A 65 -12.37 -18.11 0.73
N ASP A 66 -11.94 -18.55 -0.46
CA ASP A 66 -10.61 -19.12 -0.68
C ASP A 66 -9.49 -18.06 -0.75
N GLY A 67 -9.85 -16.77 -0.83
CA GLY A 67 -8.90 -15.65 -0.86
C GLY A 67 -8.01 -15.65 -2.11
N ASN A 68 -8.47 -16.21 -3.22
CA ASN A 68 -7.71 -16.31 -4.45
C ASN A 68 -8.26 -15.42 -5.57
N LEU A 69 -7.35 -14.93 -6.41
CA LEU A 69 -7.63 -14.32 -7.71
C LEU A 69 -7.47 -15.39 -8.78
N ILE A 70 -8.39 -15.42 -9.74
CA ILE A 70 -8.40 -16.43 -10.80
C ILE A 70 -8.41 -15.74 -12.16
N ASP A 71 -7.47 -16.14 -13.00
CA ASP A 71 -7.55 -15.95 -14.43
C ASP A 71 -8.43 -17.07 -15.03
N TYR A 72 -9.62 -16.73 -15.51
CA TYR A 72 -10.54 -17.69 -16.10
C TYR A 72 -10.15 -18.12 -17.53
N GLU A 73 -9.27 -17.38 -18.19
CA GLU A 73 -8.78 -17.75 -19.53
C GLU A 73 -7.70 -18.84 -19.41
N THR A 74 -6.81 -18.72 -18.43
CA THR A 74 -5.68 -19.66 -18.24
C THR A 74 -5.87 -20.63 -17.08
N ASN A 75 -6.92 -20.47 -16.27
CA ASN A 75 -7.12 -21.13 -14.97
C ASN A 75 -5.98 -20.89 -13.97
N LYS A 76 -5.21 -19.81 -14.12
CA LYS A 76 -4.16 -19.45 -13.17
C LYS A 76 -4.78 -18.94 -11.88
N VAL A 77 -4.32 -19.47 -10.76
CA VAL A 77 -4.78 -19.08 -9.42
C VAL A 77 -3.61 -18.43 -8.68
N ILE A 78 -3.81 -17.21 -8.20
CA ILE A 78 -2.86 -16.53 -7.33
C ILE A 78 -3.56 -16.07 -6.05
N LYS A 79 -2.82 -15.89 -4.97
CA LYS A 79 -3.37 -15.45 -3.69
C LYS A 79 -3.71 -13.96 -3.71
N ASP A 80 -4.85 -13.56 -3.12
CA ASP A 80 -5.18 -12.15 -2.87
C ASP A 80 -4.24 -11.59 -1.81
N ASN A 81 -3.23 -10.86 -2.26
CA ASN A 81 -2.29 -10.16 -1.40
C ASN A 81 -2.92 -8.87 -0.86
N ARG A 82 -3.04 -8.79 0.47
CA ARG A 82 -3.61 -7.63 1.18
C ARG A 82 -2.59 -6.85 2.02
N MET A 83 -1.30 -7.13 1.84
CA MET A 83 -0.22 -6.53 2.63
C MET A 83 0.45 -5.37 1.89
N TYR A 84 0.55 -5.46 0.57
CA TYR A 84 1.09 -4.41 -0.31
C TYR A 84 0.39 -4.47 -1.67
N PHE A 85 0.41 -3.34 -2.39
CA PHE A 85 -0.13 -3.31 -3.75
C PHE A 85 0.70 -4.17 -4.71
N GLU A 86 -0.01 -4.98 -5.49
CA GLU A 86 0.54 -5.85 -6.49
C GLU A 86 -0.44 -5.93 -7.66
N VAL A 87 0.08 -5.80 -8.88
CA VAL A 87 -0.70 -6.08 -10.09
C VAL A 87 -0.59 -7.59 -10.33
N PRO A 88 -1.73 -8.33 -10.37
CA PRO A 88 -1.73 -9.73 -10.74
C PRO A 88 -0.95 -9.97 -12.02
N SER A 89 -0.13 -11.01 -12.05
CA SER A 89 0.70 -11.35 -13.21
C SER A 89 -0.07 -11.44 -14.54
N PHE A 90 -1.38 -11.66 -14.46
CA PHE A 90 -2.30 -11.78 -15.57
C PHE A 90 -3.08 -10.51 -15.92
N VAL A 91 -2.73 -9.36 -15.33
CA VAL A 91 -3.38 -8.07 -15.57
C VAL A 91 -2.37 -7.06 -16.10
N ASP A 92 -2.71 -6.34 -17.17
CA ASP A 92 -2.03 -5.09 -17.53
C ASP A 92 -2.76 -3.91 -16.90
N ASP A 93 -2.12 -3.20 -15.98
CA ASP A 93 -2.79 -2.17 -15.20
C ASP A 93 -3.37 -1.03 -16.10
N PRO A 94 -4.68 -0.75 -16.07
CA PRO A 94 -5.30 0.22 -16.98
C PRO A 94 -4.97 1.69 -16.61
N LEU A 95 -4.38 1.93 -15.44
CA LEU A 95 -3.86 3.25 -15.04
C LEU A 95 -2.35 3.36 -15.26
N ASN A 96 -1.72 2.36 -15.88
CA ASN A 96 -0.28 2.28 -16.15
C ASN A 96 0.56 2.42 -14.87
N TYR A 97 0.25 1.65 -13.84
CA TYR A 97 1.12 1.54 -12.67
C TYR A 97 2.55 1.14 -13.09
N GLU A 98 3.50 2.02 -12.76
CA GLU A 98 4.93 1.72 -12.85
C GLU A 98 5.44 1.39 -11.46
N ASP A 99 6.01 0.19 -11.28
CA ASP A 99 6.68 -0.18 -10.03
C ASP A 99 7.99 0.60 -9.91
N ASP A 100 7.95 1.72 -9.18
CA ASP A 100 9.15 2.49 -8.82
C ASP A 100 9.98 1.74 -7.77
N SER A 101 10.50 0.58 -8.19
CA SER A 101 11.36 -0.28 -7.38
C SER A 101 12.68 0.39 -6.99
N GLN A 102 13.02 1.55 -7.58
CA GLN A 102 14.20 2.35 -7.21
C GLN A 102 13.97 3.21 -5.97
N SER A 103 12.72 3.47 -5.58
CA SER A 103 12.38 4.18 -4.32
C SER A 103 12.69 3.38 -3.03
N LYS A 104 13.22 2.16 -3.14
CA LYS A 104 13.45 1.22 -2.02
C LYS A 104 14.64 1.57 -1.11
N ILE A 105 15.53 2.47 -1.51
CA ILE A 105 16.72 2.82 -0.73
C ILE A 105 16.47 4.12 0.03
N ILE A 106 16.45 4.05 1.37
CA ILE A 106 16.39 5.25 2.22
C ILE A 106 17.76 5.94 2.17
N ASN A 107 17.86 6.88 1.25
CA ASN A 107 18.91 7.89 1.17
C ASN A 107 20.33 7.31 1.11
N ASN A 108 20.62 6.26 0.32
CA ASN A 108 21.92 5.57 0.18
C ASN A 108 22.73 5.27 1.47
N THR A 109 22.14 5.45 2.64
CA THR A 109 22.84 5.48 3.93
C THR A 109 22.13 4.64 4.98
N VAL A 110 20.80 4.46 4.84
CA VAL A 110 19.99 3.60 5.71
C VAL A 110 19.43 2.45 4.88
N PHE A 111 19.79 1.23 5.28
CA PHE A 111 19.40 0.00 4.59
C PHE A 111 18.58 -0.90 5.51
N PRO A 112 17.26 -1.00 5.33
CA PRO A 112 16.44 -1.98 6.06
C PRO A 112 16.77 -3.40 5.57
N GLU A 113 17.18 -4.28 6.48
CA GLU A 113 17.55 -5.67 6.19
C GLU A 113 16.37 -6.62 6.40
N ARG A 114 15.61 -6.43 7.48
CA ARG A 114 14.39 -7.21 7.75
C ARG A 114 13.37 -6.44 8.58
N ILE A 115 12.11 -6.79 8.41
CA ILE A 115 11.02 -6.32 9.25
C ILE A 115 11.06 -7.07 10.58
N ILE A 116 11.03 -6.33 11.69
CA ILE A 116 10.87 -6.87 13.04
C ILE A 116 9.39 -6.89 13.43
N ASN A 117 8.66 -5.83 13.10
CA ASN A 117 7.24 -5.71 13.43
C ASN A 117 6.49 -4.89 12.37
N THR A 118 5.25 -5.28 12.09
CA THR A 118 4.35 -4.57 11.17
C THR A 118 3.15 -4.00 11.91
N SER A 119 2.75 -2.78 11.59
CA SER A 119 1.49 -2.22 12.09
C SER A 119 0.92 -1.20 11.10
N SER A 120 -0.34 -0.82 11.30
CA SER A 120 -0.98 0.22 10.51
C SER A 120 -0.40 1.62 10.78
N ALA A 121 0.17 1.85 11.96
CA ALA A 121 0.84 3.10 12.32
C ALA A 121 2.29 3.22 11.80
N GLY A 122 2.88 2.11 11.36
CA GLY A 122 4.25 2.05 10.83
C GLY A 122 4.97 0.77 11.23
N ASN A 123 6.01 0.43 10.48
CA ASN A 123 6.81 -0.77 10.70
C ASN A 123 8.08 -0.47 11.50
N THR A 124 8.66 -1.52 12.08
CA THR A 124 9.98 -1.48 12.71
C THR A 124 10.90 -2.44 11.98
N TYR A 125 12.09 -1.99 11.63
CA TYR A 125 13.07 -2.77 10.86
C TYR A 125 14.38 -2.91 11.64
N LEU A 126 15.05 -4.04 11.43
CA LEU A 126 16.49 -4.11 11.62
C LEU A 126 17.14 -3.63 10.34
N GLY A 127 18.16 -2.78 10.45
CA GLY A 127 18.90 -2.33 9.29
C GLY A 127 20.32 -1.88 9.63
N LYS A 128 20.97 -1.29 8.62
CA LYS A 128 22.30 -0.70 8.75
C LYS A 128 22.27 0.79 8.47
N PHE A 129 23.03 1.53 9.26
CA PHE A 129 23.39 2.92 9.00
C PHE A 129 24.90 3.06 9.13
N GLN A 130 25.59 3.41 8.05
CA GLN A 130 27.06 3.53 8.02
C GLN A 130 27.75 2.30 8.66
N ASP A 131 27.39 1.10 8.22
CA ASP A 131 27.87 -0.20 8.70
C ASP A 131 27.56 -0.56 10.17
N ARG A 132 26.76 0.26 10.87
CA ARG A 132 26.27 -0.05 12.23
C ARG A 132 24.87 -0.61 12.18
N ASN A 133 24.62 -1.64 12.99
CA ASN A 133 23.27 -2.18 13.17
C ASN A 133 22.40 -1.15 13.90
N VAL A 134 21.24 -0.85 13.32
CA VAL A 134 20.28 0.11 13.83
C VAL A 134 18.86 -0.45 13.80
N VAL A 135 18.00 0.08 14.68
CA VAL A 135 16.56 -0.13 14.60
C VAL A 135 15.94 1.05 13.89
N ILE A 136 15.33 0.82 12.75
CA ILE A 136 14.66 1.84 11.95
C ILE A 136 13.17 1.80 12.30
N LYS A 137 12.58 2.97 12.61
CA LYS A 137 11.15 3.09 12.87
C LYS A 137 10.49 3.95 11.81
N GLU A 138 9.56 3.35 11.08
CA GLU A 138 8.66 4.06 10.20
C GLU A 138 7.48 4.61 11.01
N ALA A 139 7.11 5.86 10.73
CA ALA A 139 5.90 6.46 11.26
C ALA A 139 5.05 6.99 10.12
N ARG A 140 3.82 6.49 10.00
CA ARG A 140 2.89 6.91 8.96
C ARG A 140 2.17 8.17 9.38
N ASN A 141 2.00 9.08 8.43
CA ASN A 141 1.31 10.34 8.67
C ASN A 141 -0.19 10.10 8.91
N LEU A 142 -0.84 11.00 9.67
CA LEU A 142 -2.28 10.97 9.96
C LEU A 142 -2.79 9.70 10.67
N VAL A 143 -1.89 8.92 11.28
CA VAL A 143 -2.23 7.75 12.11
C VAL A 143 -2.03 8.06 13.59
N ILE A 144 -3.05 7.79 14.39
CA ILE A 144 -3.06 8.02 15.84
C ILE A 144 -2.85 6.68 16.53
N GLY A 145 -1.86 6.60 17.42
CA GLY A 145 -1.64 5.43 18.26
C GLY A 145 -2.63 5.36 19.41
N SER A 146 -2.67 4.21 20.10
CA SER A 146 -3.61 3.92 21.19
C SER A 146 -3.64 4.94 22.34
N LYS A 147 -2.59 5.77 22.50
CA LYS A 147 -2.52 6.84 23.52
C LYS A 147 -2.97 8.22 23.02
N GLY A 148 -3.57 8.32 21.84
CA GLY A 148 -4.08 9.58 21.28
C GLY A 148 -3.02 10.47 20.60
N TYR A 149 -1.75 10.05 20.60
CA TYR A 149 -0.67 10.74 19.92
C TYR A 149 -0.32 10.06 18.59
N THR A 150 0.10 10.83 17.59
CA THR A 150 0.67 10.26 16.36
C THR A 150 2.02 9.62 16.67
N LEU A 151 2.38 8.54 15.96
CA LEU A 151 3.68 7.91 16.15
C LEU A 151 4.81 8.92 15.87
N LEU A 152 4.61 9.82 14.91
CA LEU A 152 5.54 10.90 14.57
C LEU A 152 5.77 11.85 15.76
N ALA A 153 4.72 12.23 16.49
CA ALA A 153 4.85 13.04 17.72
C ALA A 153 5.58 12.28 18.85
N VAL A 154 5.27 11.00 19.02
CA VAL A 154 5.94 10.15 20.03
C VAL A 154 7.43 9.99 19.73
N LEU A 155 7.79 9.78 18.47
CA LEU A 155 9.18 9.67 18.07
C LEU A 155 9.91 11.01 18.27
N LYS A 156 9.29 12.15 17.90
CA LYS A 156 9.90 13.49 18.06
C LYS A 156 10.28 13.77 19.50
N ASN A 157 9.40 13.40 20.45
CA ASN A 157 9.67 13.56 21.88
C ASN A 157 10.79 12.66 22.42
N ARG A 158 11.24 11.64 21.67
CA ARG A 158 12.33 10.74 22.07
C ARG A 158 13.71 11.18 21.57
N GLY A 159 13.81 12.30 20.87
CA GLY A 159 15.10 12.84 20.39
C GLY A 159 15.80 11.94 19.37
N LEU A 160 15.06 11.15 18.61
CA LEU A 160 15.61 10.30 17.54
C LEU A 160 16.00 11.15 16.33
N GLU A 161 17.00 10.69 15.56
CA GLU A 161 17.31 11.31 14.27
C GLU A 161 16.18 11.05 13.27
N PHE A 162 15.74 12.11 12.58
CA PHE A 162 14.64 12.04 11.62
C PHE A 162 15.15 12.12 10.19
N LEU A 163 14.68 11.18 9.37
CA LEU A 163 14.70 11.30 7.92
C LEU A 163 13.25 11.47 7.47
N GLU A 164 12.89 12.65 6.96
CA GLU A 164 11.54 12.91 6.43
C GLU A 164 11.46 12.52 4.96
N TRP A 165 10.68 11.49 4.67
CA TRP A 165 10.54 10.93 3.33
C TRP A 165 9.05 10.77 2.99
N LYS A 166 8.68 11.15 1.76
CA LYS A 166 7.28 11.26 1.33
C LYS A 166 6.68 9.93 0.87
N TYR A 167 7.52 8.97 0.48
CA TYR A 167 7.08 7.68 -0.06
C TYR A 167 8.05 6.57 0.35
N PHE A 168 7.55 5.55 1.04
CA PHE A 168 8.30 4.32 1.32
C PHE A 168 7.35 3.15 1.07
N PRO A 169 7.39 2.52 -0.12
CA PRO A 169 6.64 1.29 -0.32
C PRO A 169 7.21 0.25 0.65
N THR A 170 6.35 -0.52 1.32
CA THR A 170 6.85 -1.63 2.14
C THR A 170 7.72 -2.52 1.25
N PRO A 171 8.98 -2.83 1.64
CA PRO A 171 9.90 -3.57 0.78
C PRO A 171 9.26 -4.87 0.31
N LYS A 172 9.00 -4.99 -0.99
CA LYS A 172 8.56 -6.25 -1.61
C LYS A 172 9.69 -7.26 -1.50
N ILE A 173 9.50 -8.33 -0.72
CA ILE A 173 10.33 -9.53 -0.81
C ILE A 173 9.88 -10.24 -2.09
N LEU A 174 10.78 -10.32 -3.08
CA LEU A 174 10.49 -10.76 -4.44
C LEU A 174 10.21 -12.27 -4.51
N ASP A 175 9.14 -12.66 -5.19
CA ASP A 175 8.90 -14.01 -5.72
C ASP A 175 8.51 -13.87 -7.20
N PRO A 176 9.08 -14.62 -8.16
CA PRO A 176 8.84 -14.41 -9.59
C PRO A 176 7.71 -15.31 -10.14
N GLU A 177 6.82 -14.76 -10.99
CA GLU A 177 6.54 -15.24 -12.37
C GLU A 177 5.27 -14.61 -13.04
N LYS A 178 5.34 -14.53 -14.39
CA LYS A 178 4.58 -13.71 -15.37
C LYS A 178 3.19 -14.23 -15.81
N GLY A 179 2.41 -13.40 -16.54
CA GLY A 179 1.56 -13.75 -17.71
C GLY A 179 0.04 -13.46 -17.63
N ALA A 180 -0.51 -12.70 -18.61
CA ALA A 180 -1.91 -12.26 -18.95
C ALA A 180 -2.99 -13.38 -18.95
N GLY A 181 -4.33 -13.25 -18.70
CA GLY A 181 -5.39 -12.21 -18.80
C GLY A 181 -6.45 -12.32 -17.64
N ARG A 182 -7.55 -11.53 -17.61
CA ARG A 182 -8.01 -10.93 -16.32
C ARG A 182 -9.38 -11.36 -15.76
N GLN A 183 -9.40 -11.77 -14.49
CA GLN A 183 -10.39 -11.25 -13.54
C GLN A 183 -9.73 -10.89 -12.22
N ALA A 184 -9.22 -9.66 -12.16
CA ALA A 184 -8.84 -9.02 -10.93
C ALA A 184 -9.86 -7.90 -10.71
N ALA A 185 -10.75 -8.07 -9.73
CA ALA A 185 -11.74 -7.05 -9.49
C ALA A 185 -11.05 -5.81 -8.93
N TYR A 186 -11.28 -4.67 -9.58
CA TYR A 186 -10.80 -3.40 -9.09
C TYR A 186 -11.58 -3.07 -7.82
N GLN A 187 -10.88 -2.84 -6.73
CA GLN A 187 -11.46 -2.30 -5.51
C GLN A 187 -11.01 -0.86 -5.42
N LEU A 188 -11.90 0.08 -5.74
CA LEU A 188 -11.64 1.50 -5.50
C LEU A 188 -11.95 1.82 -4.05
N GLN A 189 -11.00 2.42 -3.34
CA GLN A 189 -11.14 2.75 -1.93
C GLN A 189 -10.99 4.24 -1.70
N ILE A 190 -11.90 4.77 -0.89
CA ILE A 190 -11.84 6.15 -0.42
C ILE A 190 -11.45 6.12 1.06
N SER A 191 -10.41 6.88 1.41
CA SER A 191 -9.88 6.98 2.79
C SER A 191 -10.43 8.15 3.58
#